data_AF-A0A8S2Z402-F1
#
_entry.id   AF-A0A8S2Z402-F1
#
_cell.length_a   1.000
_cell.length_b   1.000
_cell.length_c   1.000
_cell.angle_alpha   90.00
_cell.angle_beta   90.00
_cell.angle_gamma   90.00
#
_symmetry.space_group_name_H-M   'P 1'
#
loop_
_entity.id
_entity.type
_entity.pdbx_description
1 polymer ?
#
loop_
_entity_poly.entity_id
_entity_poly.type
_entity_poly.pdbx_seq_one_letter_code
_entity_poly.pdbx_strand_id
1 'polypeptide(L)' 'MPSVNFWGEDETIVVAPKRNYTVNDFKEFFDDIEFPTGYEYWLNNKDLLQELTPPEVELHEIYSLQMPTPGVFLYNN' A
#
# COMPACT_ATOMS: atom_id res chain seq x y z
N MET A 1 -3.50 1.15 2.78
CA MET A 1 -2.47 1.24 1.72
C MET A 1 -1.49 0.08 1.90
N PRO A 2 -0.81 -0.41 0.85
CA PRO A 2 0.27 -1.37 1.01
C PRO A 2 1.30 -0.89 2.04
N SER A 3 1.84 -1.80 2.85
CA SER A 3 2.73 -1.45 3.96
C SER A 3 4.20 -1.59 3.55
N VAL A 4 5.04 -0.67 4.02
CA VAL A 4 6.50 -0.74 3.87
C VAL A 4 7.13 -1.99 4.50
N ASN A 5 6.41 -2.64 5.42
CA ASN A 5 6.86 -3.89 6.04
C ASN A 5 6.69 -5.12 5.14
N PHE A 6 5.86 -5.04 4.10
CA PHE A 6 5.50 -6.17 3.24
C PHE A 6 5.81 -5.97 1.75
N TRP A 7 5.91 -4.73 1.28
CA TRP A 7 6.28 -4.39 -0.10
C TRP A 7 7.70 -3.82 -0.13
N GLY A 8 8.47 -4.17 -1.16
CA GLY A 8 9.82 -3.63 -1.33
C GLY A 8 9.80 -2.11 -1.55
N GLU A 9 10.83 -1.40 -1.07
CA GLU A 9 10.90 0.07 -1.21
C GLU A 9 10.89 0.53 -2.68
N ASP A 10 11.51 -0.25 -3.57
CA ASP A 10 11.56 0.00 -5.02
C ASP A 10 10.43 -0.71 -5.79
N GLU A 11 9.50 -1.37 -5.09
CA GLU A 11 8.40 -2.11 -5.71
C GLU A 11 7.33 -1.15 -6.21
N THR A 12 7.20 -1.06 -7.54
CA THR A 12 6.17 -0.23 -8.19
C THR A 12 4.80 -0.86 -8.06
N ILE A 13 3.86 -0.15 -7.45
CA ILE A 13 2.46 -0.58 -7.27
C ILE A 13 1.50 0.09 -8.26
N VAL A 14 1.88 1.24 -8.82
CA VAL A 14 1.13 1.94 -9.88
C VAL A 14 2.09 2.50 -10.92
N VAL A 15 1.83 2.20 -12.19
CA VAL A 15 2.47 2.84 -13.34
C VAL A 15 1.45 3.78 -13.96
N ALA A 16 1.77 5.07 -14.03
CA ALA A 16 0.95 6.08 -14.67
C ALA A 16 1.75 6.85 -15.74
N PRO A 17 1.09 7.58 -16.65
CA PRO A 17 1.76 8.21 -17.79
C PRO A 17 2.86 9.21 -17.40
N LYS A 18 2.76 9.83 -16.23
CA LYS A 18 3.70 10.86 -15.75
C LYS A 18 4.73 10.32 -14.76
N ARG A 19 4.38 9.30 -13.98
CA ARG A 19 5.17 8.82 -12.83
C ARG A 19 4.77 7.39 -12.45
N ASN A 20 5.73 6.64 -11.92
CA ASN A 20 5.50 5.39 -11.21
C ASN A 20 5.48 5.65 -9.70
N TYR A 21 4.64 4.94 -8.98
CA TYR A 21 4.49 5.07 -7.54
C TYR A 21 4.84 3.76 -6.84
N THR A 22 5.61 3.89 -5.77
CA THR A 22 5.95 2.88 -4.77
C THR A 22 5.18 3.16 -3.47
N VAL A 23 5.39 2.33 -2.45
CA VAL A 23 4.87 2.56 -1.09
C VAL A 23 5.44 3.82 -0.41
N ASN A 24 6.52 4.38 -0.94
CA ASN A 24 7.14 5.60 -0.42
C ASN A 24 6.60 6.88 -1.06
N ASP A 25 5.85 6.75 -2.16
CA ASP A 25 5.36 7.89 -2.95
C ASP A 25 3.91 8.28 -2.61
N PHE A 26 3.38 7.87 -1.45
CA PHE A 26 1.97 8.11 -1.14
C PHE A 26 1.60 9.59 -1.09
N LYS A 27 2.52 10.47 -0.68
CA LYS A 27 2.25 11.91 -0.69
C LYS A 27 1.97 12.39 -2.11
N GLU A 28 2.89 12.12 -3.03
CA GLU A 28 2.76 12.53 -4.42
C GLU A 28 1.63 11.81 -5.14
N PHE A 29 1.38 10.54 -4.81
CA PHE A 29 0.21 9.81 -5.29
C PHE A 29 -1.08 10.55 -4.94
N PHE A 30 -1.26 10.95 -3.68
CA PHE A 30 -2.47 11.67 -3.25
C PHE A 30 -2.57 13.07 -3.84
N ASP A 31 -1.44 13.77 -3.99
CA ASP A 31 -1.41 15.07 -4.66
C ASP A 31 -1.79 14.95 -6.16
N ASP A 32 -1.25 13.95 -6.87
CA ASP A 32 -1.43 13.76 -8.32
C ASP A 32 -2.84 13.27 -8.71
N ILE A 33 -3.57 12.63 -7.78
CA ILE A 33 -5.00 12.27 -7.97
C ILE A 33 -5.96 13.36 -7.46
N GLU A 34 -5.45 14.55 -7.15
CA GLU A 34 -6.23 15.70 -6.63
C GLU A 34 -6.95 15.39 -5.31
N PHE A 35 -6.35 14.55 -4.45
CA PHE A 35 -6.90 14.17 -3.15
C PHE A 35 -5.86 14.26 -2.01
N PRO A 36 -5.29 15.45 -1.73
CA PRO A 36 -4.24 15.61 -0.71
C PRO A 36 -4.70 15.26 0.71
N THR A 37 -5.99 15.43 1.02
CA THR A 37 -6.56 15.02 2.32
C THR A 37 -6.39 13.52 2.59
N GLY A 38 -6.30 12.69 1.55
CA GLY A 38 -6.02 11.26 1.69
C GLY A 38 -4.66 10.96 2.31
N TYR A 39 -3.65 11.79 2.04
CA TYR A 39 -2.33 11.65 2.65
C TYR A 39 -2.37 11.92 4.15
N GLU A 40 -3.13 12.93 4.58
CA GLU A 40 -3.33 13.22 6.01
C GLU A 40 -4.03 12.06 6.73
N TYR A 41 -5.03 11.45 6.09
CA TYR A 41 -5.68 10.25 6.63
C TYR A 41 -4.72 9.09 6.73
N TRP A 42 -3.86 8.89 5.74
CA TRP A 42 -2.83 7.86 5.80
C TRP A 42 -1.83 8.12 6.93
N LEU A 43 -1.30 9.35 7.07
CA LEU A 43 -0.38 9.73 8.15
C LEU A 43 -0.97 9.46 9.54
N ASN A 44 -2.24 9.78 9.75
CA ASN A 44 -2.90 9.57 11.03
C ASN A 44 -3.07 8.09 11.40
N ASN A 45 -2.99 7.16 10.43
CA ASN A 45 -3.28 5.74 10.64
C ASN A 45 -2.10 4.81 10.37
N LYS A 46 -1.04 5.27 9.69
CA LYS A 46 0.06 4.40 9.21
C LYS A 46 0.76 3.63 10.33
N ASP A 47 0.81 4.21 11.53
CA ASP A 47 1.53 3.64 12.67
C ASP A 47 0.71 2.61 13.46
N LEU A 48 -0.61 2.53 13.22
CA LEU A 48 -1.50 1.56 13.90
C LEU A 48 -1.13 0.10 13.60
N LEU A 49 -0.47 -0.15 12.47
CA LEU A 49 -0.10 -1.48 11.99
C LEU A 49 1.42 -1.62 11.74
N GLN A 50 2.23 -0.71 12.27
CA GLN A 50 3.69 -0.80 12.16
C GLN A 50 4.25 -1.99 12.93
N GLU A 51 3.72 -2.27 14.12
CA GLU A 51 4.06 -3.43 14.92
C GLU A 51 2.85 -4.37 14.98
N LEU A 52 2.92 -5.47 14.24
CA LEU A 52 1.91 -6.53 14.28
C LEU A 52 2.23 -7.48 15.44
N THR A 53 1.87 -7.07 16.65
CA THR A 53 1.97 -7.93 17.83
C THR A 53 0.98 -9.09 17.70
N PRO A 54 1.44 -10.35 17.80
CA PRO A 54 0.54 -11.50 17.75
C PRO A 54 -0.53 -11.41 18.84
N PRO A 55 -1.78 -11.81 18.55
CA PRO A 55 -2.81 -11.86 19.58
C PRO A 55 -2.48 -12.97 20.58
N GLU A 56 -2.71 -12.74 21.88
CA GLU A 56 -2.41 -13.69 22.97
C GLU A 56 -3.48 -14.79 23.13
N VAL A 57 -4.03 -15.26 22.02
CA VAL A 57 -5.06 -16.30 21.96
C VAL A 57 -4.73 -17.31 20.87
N GLU A 58 -5.42 -18.44 20.86
CA GLU A 58 -5.28 -19.42 19.79
C GLU A 58 -5.60 -18.79 18.43
N LEU A 59 -4.66 -18.94 17.48
CA LEU A 59 -4.76 -18.37 16.15
C LEU A 59 -4.83 -19.50 15.12
N HIS A 60 -5.83 -19.43 14.25
CA HIS A 60 -5.89 -20.23 13.04
C HIS A 60 -5.88 -19.29 11.83
N GLU A 61 -4.73 -19.13 11.19
CA GLU A 61 -4.59 -18.29 10.00
C GLU A 61 -5.02 -19.08 8.76
N ILE A 62 -6.00 -18.55 8.03
CA ILE A 62 -6.49 -19.15 6.78
C ILE A 62 -6.43 -18.08 5.69
N TYR A 63 -5.58 -18.31 4.69
CA TYR A 63 -5.49 -17.47 3.50
C TYR A 63 -5.45 -18.35 2.25
N SER A 64 -5.92 -17.80 1.12
CA SER A 64 -5.91 -18.48 -0.17
C SER A 64 -4.63 -18.19 -0.93
N LEU A 65 -4.14 -19.18 -1.66
CA LEU A 65 -2.98 -19.07 -2.55
C LEU A 65 -3.38 -19.42 -3.98
N GLN A 66 -2.50 -19.10 -4.94
CA GLN A 66 -2.60 -19.51 -6.35
C GLN A 66 -3.76 -18.90 -7.15
N MET A 67 -4.45 -17.90 -6.58
CA MET A 67 -5.39 -17.07 -7.32
C MET A 67 -4.67 -15.82 -7.87
N PRO A 68 -4.73 -15.56 -9.19
CA PRO A 68 -4.19 -14.33 -9.75
C PRO A 68 -4.78 -13.10 -9.06
N THR A 69 -3.90 -12.33 -8.39
CA THR A 69 -4.27 -11.11 -7.66
C THR A 69 -3.41 -9.96 -8.21
N PRO A 70 -3.99 -8.81 -8.58
CA PRO A 70 -3.21 -7.69 -9.11
C PRO A 70 -2.16 -7.19 -8.10
N GLY A 71 -0.88 -7.21 -8.50
CA GLY A 71 0.22 -6.61 -7.73
C GLY A 71 0.57 -5.19 -8.16
N VAL A 72 0.32 -4.85 -9.43
CA VAL A 72 0.58 -3.54 -10.02
C VAL A 72 -0.58 -3.14 -10.93
N PHE A 73 -0.92 -1.86 -10.95
CA PHE A 73 -1.87 -1.30 -11.91
C PHE A 73 -1.15 -0.46 -12.96
N LEU A 74 -1.52 -0.67 -14.22
CA LEU A 74 -0.96 0.04 -15.37
C LEU A 74 -2.03 0.99 -15.92
N TYR A 75 -1.77 2.30 -15.86
CA TYR A 75 -2.62 3.34 -16.41
C TYR A 75 -1.96 3.97 -17.63
N ASN A 76 -2.66 3.93 -18.75
CA ASN A 76 -2.28 4.59 -19.99
C ASN A 76 -3.20 5.80 -20.24
N ASN A 77 -2.75 6.72 -21.10
CA ASN A 77 -3.58 7.82 -21.61
C ASN A 77 -4.65 7.33 -22.59
#